data_AF-A0A661P5Q9-F1
#
_entry.id   AF-A0A661P5Q9-F1
#
_cell.length_a   1.000
_cell.length_b   1.000
_cell.length_c   1.000
_cell.angle_alpha   90.00
_cell.angle_beta   90.00
_cell.angle_gamma   90.00
#
_symmetry.space_group_name_H-M   'P 1'
#
loop_
_entity.id
_entity.type
_entity.pdbx_description
1 polymer ?
#
loop_
_entity_poly.entity_id
_entity_poly.type
_entity_poly.pdbx_seq_one_letter_code
_entity_poly.pdbx_strand_id
1 'polypeptide(L)' 'AFTLARASVAGVNLAFQRLGFVWRGQMTRSCRIGGGIEDMNVWSRAL' A
#
# COMPACT_ATOMS: atom_id res chain seq x y z
N ALA A 1 5.77 8.67 9.46
CA ALA A 1 5.66 7.20 9.36
C ALA A 1 5.39 6.78 7.91
N PHE A 2 5.89 5.62 7.48
CA PHE A 2 5.74 5.08 6.12
C PHE A 2 5.29 3.62 6.18
N THR A 3 4.49 3.19 5.21
CA THR A 3 4.06 1.79 5.05
C THR A 3 3.73 1.46 3.61
N LEU A 4 3.73 0.15 3.29
CA LEU A 4 3.33 -0.40 2.00
C LEU A 4 2.15 -1.35 2.20
N ALA A 5 1.22 -1.37 1.25
CA ALA A 5 0.15 -2.37 1.18
C ALA A 5 0.01 -2.91 -0.24
N ARG A 6 -0.38 -4.18 -0.38
CA ARG A 6 -0.81 -4.73 -1.67
C ARG A 6 -1.90 -3.84 -2.26
N ALA A 7 -1.70 -3.34 -3.47
CA ALA A 7 -2.66 -2.47 -4.15
C ALA A 7 -4.00 -3.19 -4.38
N SER A 8 -3.95 -4.51 -4.57
CA SER A 8 -5.11 -5.39 -4.78
C SER A 8 -6.00 -5.58 -3.54
N VAL A 9 -5.54 -5.24 -2.33
CA VAL A 9 -6.28 -5.50 -1.08
C VAL A 9 -6.98 -4.23 -0.60
N ALA A 10 -8.18 -3.97 -1.13
CA ALA A 10 -8.94 -2.74 -0.86
C ALA A 10 -9.16 -2.48 0.65
N GLY A 11 -9.44 -3.51 1.44
CA GLY A 11 -9.70 -3.36 2.88
C GLY A 11 -8.51 -2.79 3.67
N VAL A 12 -7.29 -3.23 3.36
CA VAL A 12 -6.07 -2.73 4.02
C VAL A 12 -5.78 -1.30 3.62
N ASN A 13 -5.94 -0.97 2.33
CA ASN A 13 -5.74 0.39 1.83
C ASN A 13 -6.75 1.37 2.45
N LEU A 14 -8.02 0.97 2.58
CA LEU A 14 -9.05 1.76 3.25
C LEU A 14 -8.72 1.98 4.73
N ALA A 15 -8.18 0.96 5.41
CA ALA A 15 -7.74 1.11 6.81
C ALA A 15 -6.63 2.16 6.94
N PHE A 16 -5.63 2.16 6.05
CA PHE A 16 -4.58 3.19 6.06
C PHE A 16 -5.12 4.59 5.81
N GLN A 17 -6.04 4.74 4.85
CA GLN A 17 -6.71 6.02 4.62
C GLN A 17 -7.46 6.50 5.88
N ARG A 18 -8.21 5.62 6.56
CA ARG A 18 -8.93 5.94 7.80
C ARG A 18 -8.00 6.28 8.97
N LEU A 19 -6.81 5.71 9.01
CA LEU A 19 -5.77 6.02 9.98
C LEU A 19 -5.00 7.31 9.65
N GLY A 20 -5.41 8.05 8.62
CA GLY A 20 -4.81 9.33 8.25
C GLY A 20 -3.54 9.21 7.41
N PHE A 21 -3.22 8.03 6.87
CA PHE A 21 -2.15 7.92 5.89
C PHE A 21 -2.60 8.49 4.54
N VAL A 22 -1.68 9.16 3.86
CA VAL A 22 -1.82 9.73 2.53
C VAL A 22 -1.17 8.80 1.52
N TRP A 23 -1.88 8.49 0.44
CA TRP A 23 -1.35 7.72 -0.68
C TRP A 23 -0.29 8.53 -1.44
N ARG A 24 0.85 7.91 -1.74
CA ARG A 24 2.01 8.56 -2.38
C ARG A 24 2.36 7.96 -3.75
N GLY A 25 1.57 7.01 -4.21
CA GLY A 25 1.78 6.34 -5.49
C GLY A 25 1.73 4.82 -5.37
N GLN A 26 1.92 4.16 -6.51
CA GLN A 26 1.92 2.71 -6.64
C GLN A 26 3.23 2.26 -7.27
N MET A 27 3.86 1.27 -6.65
CA MET A 27 4.99 0.54 -7.23
C MET A 27 4.42 -0.63 -8.02
N THR A 28 4.53 -0.59 -9.35
CA THR A 28 4.01 -1.64 -10.23
C THR A 28 4.96 -2.82 -10.27
N ARG A 29 4.41 -4.02 -10.17
CA ARG A 29 5.10 -5.32 -10.20
C ARG A 29 6.35 -5.38 -9.31
N SER A 30 6.27 -4.80 -8.12
CA SER A 30 7.44 -4.56 -7.28
C SER A 30 7.72 -5.65 -6.25
N CYS A 31 6.72 -6.48 -5.95
CA CYS A 31 6.83 -7.46 -4.88
C CYS A 31 6.34 -8.83 -5.33
N ARG A 32 7.10 -9.89 -5.00
CA ARG A 32 6.67 -11.28 -5.22
C ARG A 32 5.98 -11.79 -3.96
N ILE A 33 4.69 -12.11 -4.05
CA ILE A 33 3.90 -12.62 -2.93
C ILE A 33 3.12 -13.85 -3.40
N GLY A 34 3.33 -14.98 -2.72
CA GLY A 34 2.78 -16.27 -3.15
C GLY A 34 3.29 -16.66 -4.54
N GLY A 35 2.37 -17.02 -5.44
CA GLY A 35 2.68 -17.42 -6.82
C GLY A 35 2.85 -16.26 -7.81
N GLY A 36 2.60 -15.01 -7.41
CA GLY A 36 2.48 -13.88 -8.33
C GLY A 36 3.42 -12.70 -8.02
N ILE A 37 3.46 -11.75 -8.96
CA ILE A 37 4.05 -10.43 -8.76
C ILE A 37 2.89 -9.45 -8.54
N GLU A 38 2.96 -8.68 -7.46
CA GLU A 38 1.91 -7.78 -7.00
C GLU A 38 2.39 -6.32 -7.03
N ASP A 39 1.42 -5.44 -7.21
CA ASP A 39 1.60 -4.00 -7.08
C ASP A 39 1.46 -3.58 -5.60
N MET A 40 2.24 -2.59 -5.19
CA MET A 40 2.23 -2.11 -3.81
C MET A 40 1.94 -0.62 -3.76
N ASN A 41 0.92 -0.22 -3.01
CA ASN A 41 0.64 1.17 -2.69
C ASN A 41 1.58 1.68 -1.61
N VAL A 42 2.11 2.88 -1.83
CA VAL A 42 2.97 3.59 -0.88
C VAL A 42 2.11 4.55 -0.06
N TRP A 43 2.22 4.46 1.26
CA TRP A 43 1.45 5.28 2.20
C TRP A 43 2.39 6.00 3.15
N SER A 44 2.09 7.27 3.47
CA SER A 44 2.82 8.02 4.48
C SER A 44 1.91 8.88 5.35
N ARG A 45 2.31 9.10 6.61
CA ARG A 45 1.63 9.99 7.55
C ARG A 45 2.67 10.84 8.27
N ALA A 46 2.40 12.13 8.46
CA ALA A 46 3.19 12.96 9.37
C ALA A 46 3.12 12.36 10.79
N LEU A 47 4.22 12.47 11.55
CA LEU A 47 4.21 12.11 12.96
C LEU A 47 3.79 13.32 13.78
#